data_AF-A0AA40E5X2-F1
#
_entry.id   AF-A0AA40E5X2-F1
#
_cell.length_a   1.000
_cell.length_b   1.000
_cell.length_c   1.000
_cell.angle_alpha   90.00
_cell.angle_beta   90.00
_cell.angle_gamma   90.00
#
_symmetry.space_group_name_H-M   'P 1'
#
loop_
_entity.id
_entity.type
_entity.pdbx_description
1 polymer ?
#
loop_
_entity_poly.entity_id
_entity_poly.type
_entity_poly.pdbx_seq_one_letter_code
_entity_poly.pdbx_strand_id
1 'polypeptide(L)'
;SINYMGNRNNPANLSANIPNSENTSVFVTNLPPDITYTELFRALALRPCGRIFATHINEADIDKGHMFSAAKIVFFTKVGARTFLELGLTIRGLRARIVPNRIRVAEPQIPQSHTRVLHITGPAHLVSIHNLREVFKAHKLEHQDEEIIIHPASAFHPPGWNNLEWRFASYRCQAAIAKRIIETKYRKLGMYVRFGLDPCDPLAIGF
;
A
#
# COMPACT_ATOMS: atom_id res chain seq x y z
N SER A 1 1.05 6.05 -18.58
CA SER A 1 -0.38 6.01 -18.94
C SER A 1 -0.94 7.42 -18.85
N ILE A 2 -1.96 7.74 -19.65
CA ILE A 2 -2.45 9.11 -19.86
C ILE A 2 -3.37 9.64 -18.73
N ASN A 3 -3.52 8.91 -17.62
CA ASN A 3 -4.53 9.22 -16.59
C ASN A 3 -4.02 9.30 -15.14
N TYR A 4 -2.74 9.65 -14.91
CA TYR A 4 -2.30 10.26 -13.65
C TYR A 4 -2.11 11.78 -13.83
N MET A 5 -3.16 12.49 -14.23
CA MET A 5 -3.09 13.94 -14.48
C MET A 5 -2.99 14.80 -13.20
N GLY A 6 -2.65 14.21 -12.04
CA GLY A 6 -2.42 14.96 -10.81
C GLY A 6 -3.49 16.03 -10.55
N ASN A 7 -4.77 15.69 -10.78
CA ASN A 7 -5.86 16.67 -10.77
C ASN A 7 -5.82 17.40 -9.41
N ARG A 8 -5.32 18.63 -9.44
CA ARG A 8 -5.12 19.49 -8.26
C ARG A 8 -6.44 19.80 -7.57
N ASN A 9 -7.56 19.65 -8.27
CA ASN A 9 -8.90 19.95 -7.76
C ASN A 9 -9.60 18.74 -7.15
N ASN A 10 -8.98 17.55 -7.12
CA ASN A 10 -9.50 16.45 -6.32
C ASN A 10 -9.28 16.79 -4.83
N PRO A 11 -10.33 16.90 -3.99
CA PRO A 11 -10.19 17.22 -2.57
C PRO A 11 -9.23 16.28 -1.84
N ALA A 12 -9.13 15.01 -2.27
CA ALA A 12 -8.20 14.03 -1.70
C ALA A 12 -6.71 14.30 -2.03
N ASN A 13 -6.43 15.19 -2.98
CA ASN A 13 -5.09 15.64 -3.36
C ASN A 13 -4.73 17.00 -2.75
N LEU A 14 -5.69 17.69 -2.12
CA LEU A 14 -5.44 18.95 -1.42
C LEU A 14 -4.80 18.69 -0.06
N SER A 15 -3.93 19.61 0.35
CA SER A 15 -3.37 19.60 1.69
C SER A 15 -4.48 19.89 2.70
N ALA A 16 -4.62 19.04 3.73
CA ALA A 16 -5.59 19.26 4.79
C ALA A 16 -5.22 20.49 5.63
N ASN A 17 -6.23 21.27 6.04
CA ASN A 17 -6.06 22.38 6.97
C ASN A 17 -5.96 21.87 8.42
N ILE A 18 -4.84 21.22 8.73
CA ILE A 18 -4.53 20.64 10.04
C ILE A 18 -3.13 21.08 10.49
N PRO A 19 -2.83 21.11 11.79
CA PRO A 19 -1.47 21.30 12.27
C PRO A 19 -0.57 20.11 11.91
N ASN A 20 0.75 20.32 11.86
CA ASN A 20 1.71 19.25 11.53
C ASN A 20 1.67 18.08 12.51
N SER A 21 1.27 18.30 13.77
CA SER A 21 1.12 17.25 14.79
C SER A 21 0.01 16.24 14.47
N GLU A 22 -0.93 16.61 13.61
CA GLU A 22 -2.06 15.78 13.16
C GLU A 22 -1.83 15.20 11.75
N ASN A 23 -0.69 15.50 11.13
CA ASN A 23 -0.37 15.04 9.78
C ASN A 23 0.08 13.57 9.80
N THR A 24 -0.58 12.74 8.99
CA THR A 24 -0.21 11.32 8.80
C THR A 24 0.72 11.09 7.62
N SER A 25 1.06 12.14 6.87
CA SER A 25 1.95 12.05 5.70
C SER A 25 3.37 12.52 6.00
N VAL A 26 4.32 11.70 5.59
CA VAL A 26 5.76 12.01 5.61
C VAL A 26 6.32 12.04 4.19
N PHE A 27 7.43 12.75 4.04
CA PHE A 27 8.23 12.76 2.82
C PHE A 27 9.62 12.22 3.15
N VAL A 28 10.04 11.23 2.37
CA VAL A 28 11.29 10.49 2.54
C VAL A 28 12.17 10.78 1.35
N THR A 29 13.41 11.15 1.59
CA THR A 29 14.43 11.43 0.56
C THR A 29 15.71 10.65 0.88
N ASN A 30 16.64 10.63 -0.07
CA ASN A 30 17.89 9.87 0.04
C ASN A 30 17.63 8.35 0.07
N LEU A 31 16.67 7.89 -0.74
CA LEU A 31 16.44 6.46 -0.99
C LEU A 31 17.32 5.98 -2.15
N PRO A 32 17.65 4.68 -2.23
CA PRO A 32 18.32 4.11 -3.40
C PRO A 32 17.61 4.53 -4.71
N PRO A 33 18.36 4.90 -5.76
CA PRO A 33 17.79 5.44 -7.01
C PRO A 33 16.83 4.45 -7.71
N ASP A 34 17.05 3.16 -7.56
CA ASP A 34 16.28 2.05 -8.13
C ASP A 34 15.38 1.35 -7.08
N ILE A 35 15.09 2.01 -5.95
CA ILE A 35 14.28 1.39 -4.89
C ILE A 35 12.91 0.94 -5.40
N THR A 36 12.52 -0.27 -5.01
CA THR A 36 11.20 -0.84 -5.33
C THR A 36 10.23 -0.70 -4.16
N TYR A 37 8.93 -0.82 -4.44
CA TYR A 37 7.91 -0.91 -3.38
C TYR A 37 8.18 -2.08 -2.44
N THR A 38 8.52 -3.26 -2.99
CA THR A 38 8.89 -4.45 -2.21
C THR A 38 10.00 -4.16 -1.21
N GLU A 39 11.09 -3.53 -1.67
CA GLU A 39 12.22 -3.20 -0.80
C GLU A 39 11.85 -2.17 0.27
N LEU A 40 11.14 -1.11 -0.12
CA LEU A 40 10.69 -0.09 0.83
C LEU A 40 9.81 -0.69 1.92
N PHE A 41 8.80 -1.49 1.56
CA PHE A 41 7.89 -2.08 2.55
C PHE A 41 8.56 -3.15 3.41
N ARG A 42 9.46 -3.97 2.86
CA ARG A 42 10.25 -4.91 3.67
C ARG A 42 11.09 -4.18 4.70
N ALA A 43 11.74 -3.08 4.32
CA ALA A 43 12.51 -2.27 5.27
C ALA A 43 11.63 -1.62 6.35
N LEU A 44 10.43 -1.15 6.00
CA LEU A 44 9.45 -0.64 6.98
C LEU A 44 8.94 -1.74 7.93
N ALA A 45 8.73 -2.95 7.41
CA ALA A 45 8.27 -4.10 8.20
C ALA A 45 9.32 -4.62 9.18
N LEU A 46 10.61 -4.31 9.01
CA LEU A 46 11.65 -4.62 9.99
C LEU A 46 11.56 -3.75 11.25
N ARG A 47 10.91 -2.58 11.14
CA ARG A 47 10.64 -1.67 12.26
C ARG A 47 9.21 -1.14 12.15
N PRO A 48 8.20 -2.00 12.38
CA PRO A 48 6.80 -1.63 12.18
C PRO A 48 6.44 -0.38 12.97
N CYS A 49 5.86 0.58 12.27
CA CYS A 49 5.50 1.88 12.80
C CYS A 49 4.00 2.17 12.64
N GLY A 50 3.31 1.49 11.73
CA GLY A 50 1.86 1.58 11.56
C GLY A 50 1.41 1.14 10.17
N ARG A 51 0.10 0.84 10.04
CA ARG A 51 -0.52 0.54 8.75
C ARG A 51 -0.31 1.67 7.75
N ILE A 52 -0.03 1.29 6.50
CA ILE A 52 0.18 2.23 5.41
C ILE A 52 -1.13 2.47 4.66
N PHE A 53 -1.55 3.73 4.64
CA PHE A 53 -2.73 4.18 3.90
C PHE A 53 -2.44 4.36 2.40
N ALA A 54 -1.27 4.92 2.08
CA ALA A 54 -0.81 5.07 0.70
C ALA A 54 0.69 5.35 0.63
N THR A 55 1.37 4.76 -0.35
CA THR A 55 2.75 5.10 -0.71
C THR A 55 2.84 5.48 -2.18
N HIS A 56 3.73 6.43 -2.48
CA HIS A 56 4.14 6.74 -3.84
C HIS A 56 5.65 7.00 -3.87
N ILE A 57 6.36 6.25 -4.71
CA ILE A 57 7.79 6.45 -4.98
C ILE A 57 7.93 7.40 -6.17
N ASN A 58 8.72 8.46 -5.98
CA ASN A 58 9.26 9.28 -7.06
C ASN A 58 10.65 8.72 -7.38
N GLU A 59 10.80 8.24 -8.60
CA GLU A 59 12.07 7.72 -9.12
C GLU A 59 13.15 8.81 -9.11
N ALA A 60 14.41 8.37 -9.04
CA ALA A 60 15.54 9.25 -9.31
C ALA A 60 15.45 9.80 -10.74
N ASP A 61 15.80 11.07 -10.91
CA ASP A 61 15.86 11.76 -12.19
C ASP A 61 17.26 12.35 -12.32
N ILE A 62 18.19 11.49 -12.76
CA ILE A 62 19.62 11.78 -12.84
C ILE A 62 19.87 12.98 -13.76
N ASP A 63 19.12 13.07 -14.85
CA ASP A 63 19.22 14.16 -15.83
C ASP A 63 18.84 15.52 -15.22
N LYS A 64 17.98 15.54 -14.20
CA LYS A 64 17.62 16.73 -13.42
C LYS A 64 18.43 16.87 -12.11
N GLY A 65 19.47 16.07 -11.93
CA GLY A 65 20.32 16.08 -10.73
C GLY A 65 19.68 15.45 -9.49
N HIS A 66 18.56 14.74 -9.63
CA HIS A 66 17.92 13.98 -8.56
C HIS A 66 18.52 12.57 -8.48
N MET A 67 19.72 12.47 -7.91
CA MET A 67 20.49 11.21 -7.82
C MET A 67 19.85 10.11 -6.96
N PHE A 68 18.85 10.44 -6.15
CA PHE A 68 18.21 9.53 -5.21
C PHE A 68 16.70 9.56 -5.40
N SER A 69 16.05 8.43 -5.16
CA SER A 69 14.60 8.37 -5.12
C SER A 69 14.06 9.04 -3.86
N ALA A 70 12.78 9.41 -3.93
CA ALA A 70 12.03 9.94 -2.82
C ALA A 70 10.68 9.21 -2.69
N ALA A 71 10.07 9.22 -1.52
CA ALA A 71 8.75 8.64 -1.33
C ALA A 71 7.84 9.54 -0.52
N LYS A 72 6.58 9.61 -0.92
CA LYS A 72 5.49 10.02 -0.03
C LYS A 72 4.94 8.77 0.63
N ILE A 73 4.90 8.75 1.95
CA ILE A 73 4.25 7.70 2.73
C ILE A 73 3.15 8.36 3.57
N VAL A 74 1.97 7.75 3.55
CA VAL A 74 0.82 8.18 4.35
C VAL A 74 0.44 7.01 5.25
N PHE A 75 0.43 7.26 6.55
CA PHE A 75 -0.01 6.29 7.55
C PHE A 75 -1.52 6.40 7.78
N PHE A 76 -2.12 5.32 8.26
CA PHE A 76 -3.50 5.40 8.76
C PHE A 76 -3.62 6.27 10.00
N THR A 77 -2.57 6.40 10.81
CA THR A 77 -2.64 7.13 12.08
C THR A 77 -1.52 8.14 12.21
N LYS A 78 -1.76 9.23 12.94
CA LYS A 78 -0.71 10.21 13.26
C LYS A 78 0.39 9.60 14.15
N VAL A 79 0.02 8.65 15.00
CA VAL A 79 0.97 7.91 15.83
C VAL A 79 1.98 7.18 14.95
N GLY A 80 1.53 6.47 13.91
CA GLY A 80 2.46 5.74 13.05
C GLY A 80 3.40 6.64 12.25
N ALA A 81 2.91 7.80 11.79
CA ALA A 81 3.76 8.80 11.15
C ALA A 81 4.84 9.34 12.10
N ARG A 82 4.48 9.61 13.37
CA ARG A 82 5.42 10.08 14.40
C ARG A 82 6.45 9.01 14.77
N THR A 83 6.00 7.78 15.02
CA THR A 83 6.89 6.65 15.30
C THR A 83 7.89 6.44 14.16
N PHE A 84 7.47 6.55 12.91
CA PHE A 84 8.38 6.43 11.77
C PHE A 84 9.42 7.57 11.70
N LEU A 85 9.03 8.81 11.99
CA LEU A 85 9.96 9.94 12.08
C LEU A 85 11.03 9.73 13.15
N GLU A 86 10.67 9.10 14.28
CA GLU A 86 11.57 8.81 15.40
C GLU A 86 12.50 7.63 15.10
N LEU A 87 11.97 6.54 14.54
CA LEU A 87 12.72 5.30 14.27
C LEU A 87 13.73 5.46 13.12
N GLY A 88 13.42 6.30 12.13
CA GLY A 88 14.24 6.45 10.93
C GLY A 88 14.09 5.29 9.95
N LEU A 89 14.84 5.36 8.84
CA LEU A 89 14.88 4.33 7.82
C LEU A 89 16.28 4.26 7.20
N THR A 90 16.81 3.05 7.08
CA THR A 90 18.07 2.77 6.38
C THR A 90 17.84 1.65 5.39
N ILE A 91 18.19 1.87 4.12
CA ILE A 91 18.04 0.89 3.04
C ILE A 91 19.35 0.84 2.25
N ARG A 92 19.90 -0.36 2.05
CA ARG A 92 21.22 -0.57 1.39
C ARG A 92 22.34 0.31 1.96
N GLY A 93 22.34 0.52 3.29
CA GLY A 93 23.31 1.38 3.98
C GLY A 93 23.06 2.89 3.84
N LEU A 94 22.10 3.33 3.01
CA LEU A 94 21.70 4.73 2.89
C LEU A 94 20.70 5.09 3.98
N ARG A 95 21.06 6.05 4.84
CA ARG A 95 20.13 6.62 5.81
C ARG A 95 19.21 7.62 5.13
N ALA A 96 17.92 7.32 5.13
CA ALA A 96 16.92 8.20 4.56
C ALA A 96 16.74 9.46 5.42
N ARG A 97 16.43 10.58 4.77
CA ARG A 97 15.95 11.80 5.44
C ARG A 97 14.43 11.81 5.40
N ILE A 98 13.82 11.81 6.58
CA ILE A 98 12.37 11.75 6.76
C ILE A 98 11.91 13.06 7.39
N VAL A 99 10.90 13.69 6.81
CA VAL A 99 10.28 14.92 7.33
C VAL A 99 8.77 14.84 7.21
N PRO A 100 7.99 15.56 8.04
CA PRO A 100 6.56 15.75 7.78
C PRO A 100 6.33 16.29 6.37
N ASN A 101 5.37 15.71 5.64
CA ASN A 101 5.10 16.14 4.27
C ASN A 101 4.42 17.52 4.26
N ARG A 102 4.76 18.35 3.28
CA ARG A 102 4.09 19.65 3.05
C ARG A 102 2.61 19.47 2.68
N ILE A 103 2.30 18.41 1.95
CA ILE A 103 0.91 18.01 1.67
C ILE A 103 0.40 17.21 2.87
N ARG A 104 -0.36 17.88 3.73
CA ARG A 104 -0.86 17.30 4.97
C ARG A 104 -2.05 16.40 4.69
N VAL A 105 -2.12 15.29 5.42
CA VAL A 105 -3.23 14.35 5.36
C VAL A 105 -3.72 14.12 6.79
N ALA A 106 -5.02 14.30 7.01
CA ALA A 106 -5.65 13.99 8.29
C ALA A 106 -5.81 12.47 8.45
N GLU A 107 -5.86 12.02 9.70
CA GLU A 107 -6.20 10.64 10.02
C GLU A 107 -7.58 10.26 9.46
N PRO A 108 -7.66 9.29 8.53
CA PRO A 108 -8.92 8.91 7.91
C PRO A 108 -9.80 8.14 8.91
N GLN A 109 -11.11 8.39 8.86
CA GLN A 109 -12.11 7.65 9.65
C GLN A 109 -12.39 6.28 8.98
N ILE A 110 -11.43 5.36 9.09
CA ILE A 110 -11.47 4.04 8.47
C ILE A 110 -11.22 2.97 9.55
N PRO A 111 -11.99 1.86 9.59
CA PRO A 111 -11.83 0.86 10.63
C PRO A 111 -10.42 0.26 10.68
N GLN A 112 -9.99 -0.12 11.88
CA GLN A 112 -8.65 -0.68 12.11
C GLN A 112 -8.37 -1.95 11.29
N SER A 113 -9.40 -2.74 11.01
CA SER A 113 -9.33 -3.96 10.20
C SER A 113 -9.01 -3.73 8.73
N HIS A 114 -9.06 -2.49 8.23
CA HIS A 114 -8.84 -2.19 6.82
C HIS A 114 -7.37 -1.89 6.56
N THR A 115 -6.79 -2.55 5.56
CA THR A 115 -5.35 -2.44 5.26
C THR A 115 -5.12 -2.46 3.75
N ARG A 116 -3.89 -2.20 3.33
CA ARG A 116 -3.47 -2.38 1.93
C ARG A 116 -3.31 -3.86 1.53
N VAL A 117 -3.59 -4.81 2.42
CA VAL A 117 -3.42 -6.23 2.19
C VAL A 117 -4.79 -6.89 2.01
N LEU A 118 -4.95 -7.66 0.94
CA LEU A 118 -6.17 -8.44 0.69
C LEU A 118 -5.86 -9.93 0.72
N HIS A 119 -6.66 -10.71 1.42
CA HIS A 119 -6.77 -12.15 1.19
C HIS A 119 -7.93 -12.38 0.23
N ILE A 120 -7.64 -13.04 -0.90
CA ILE A 120 -8.58 -13.31 -1.97
C ILE A 120 -8.67 -14.84 -2.13
N THR A 121 -9.87 -15.38 -2.01
CA THR A 121 -10.13 -16.83 -2.12
C THR A 121 -11.21 -17.12 -3.14
N GLY A 122 -11.16 -18.29 -3.77
CA GLY A 122 -12.15 -18.69 -4.77
C GLY A 122 -11.64 -19.77 -5.72
N PRO A 123 -12.44 -20.15 -6.73
CA PRO A 123 -12.05 -21.15 -7.72
C PRO A 123 -10.70 -20.82 -8.37
N ALA A 124 -9.82 -21.80 -8.53
CA ALA A 124 -8.45 -21.59 -9.02
C ALA A 124 -8.38 -20.96 -10.43
N HIS A 125 -9.38 -21.24 -11.26
CA HIS A 125 -9.50 -20.63 -12.59
C HIS A 125 -9.92 -19.16 -12.55
N LEU A 126 -10.38 -18.63 -11.41
CA LEU A 126 -10.66 -17.20 -11.19
C LEU A 126 -9.57 -16.55 -10.33
N VAL A 127 -9.16 -17.24 -9.26
CA VAL A 127 -8.19 -16.76 -8.27
C VAL A 127 -6.81 -17.31 -8.61
N SER A 128 -6.20 -16.72 -9.61
CA SER A 128 -4.78 -16.89 -9.94
C SER A 128 -4.14 -15.51 -10.12
N ILE A 129 -2.82 -15.42 -10.02
CA ILE A 129 -2.12 -14.15 -10.24
C ILE A 129 -2.48 -13.57 -11.62
N HIS A 130 -2.46 -14.41 -12.65
CA HIS A 130 -2.79 -13.99 -14.02
C HIS A 130 -4.23 -13.46 -14.13
N ASN A 131 -5.22 -14.21 -13.64
CA ASN A 131 -6.62 -13.84 -13.82
C ASN A 131 -7.01 -12.63 -12.98
N LEU A 132 -6.46 -12.50 -11.77
CA LEU A 132 -6.66 -11.30 -10.96
C LEU A 132 -6.06 -10.04 -11.61
N ARG A 133 -4.88 -10.16 -12.25
CA ARG A 133 -4.31 -9.05 -13.04
C ARG A 133 -5.23 -8.65 -14.19
N GLU A 134 -5.77 -9.62 -14.93
CA GLU A 134 -6.70 -9.33 -16.02
C GLU A 134 -8.01 -8.72 -15.50
N VAL A 135 -8.53 -9.17 -14.35
CA VAL A 135 -9.66 -8.51 -13.68
C VAL A 135 -9.33 -7.06 -13.36
N PHE A 136 -8.24 -6.78 -12.65
CA PHE A 136 -7.87 -5.42 -12.27
C PHE A 136 -7.63 -4.53 -13.49
N LYS A 137 -6.97 -5.05 -14.53
CA LYS A 137 -6.77 -4.36 -15.81
C LYS A 137 -8.08 -4.05 -16.53
N ALA A 138 -9.02 -5.00 -16.59
CA ALA A 138 -10.34 -4.80 -17.19
C ALA A 138 -11.14 -3.69 -16.47
N HIS A 139 -10.94 -3.53 -15.16
CA HIS A 139 -11.52 -2.46 -14.35
C HIS A 139 -10.64 -1.20 -14.26
N LYS A 140 -9.59 -1.10 -15.08
CA LYS A 140 -8.65 0.04 -15.14
C LYS A 140 -8.02 0.39 -13.79
N LEU A 141 -7.80 -0.61 -12.95
CA LEU A 141 -7.13 -0.45 -11.67
C LEU A 141 -5.60 -0.48 -11.86
N GLU A 142 -5.01 0.70 -11.93
CA GLU A 142 -3.56 0.86 -11.83
C GLU A 142 -3.10 0.54 -10.40
N HIS A 143 -2.10 -0.31 -10.27
CA HIS A 143 -1.59 -0.75 -8.97
C HIS A 143 -0.07 -0.91 -8.98
N GLN A 144 0.51 -0.79 -7.79
CA GLN A 144 1.87 -1.20 -7.50
C GLN A 144 1.83 -2.18 -6.35
N ASP A 145 2.66 -3.22 -6.44
CA ASP A 145 2.66 -4.33 -5.50
C ASP A 145 3.88 -4.23 -4.58
N GLU A 146 3.69 -4.56 -3.31
CA GLU A 146 4.79 -5.04 -2.48
C GLU A 146 5.10 -6.49 -2.87
N GLU A 147 4.11 -7.37 -2.76
CA GLU A 147 4.27 -8.81 -2.89
C GLU A 147 2.91 -9.49 -3.10
N ILE A 148 2.93 -10.64 -3.77
CA ILE A 148 1.76 -11.53 -3.90
C ILE A 148 2.19 -12.89 -3.37
N ILE A 149 1.49 -13.38 -2.35
CA ILE A 149 1.79 -14.64 -1.67
C ILE A 149 0.70 -15.64 -2.02
N ILE A 150 1.10 -16.84 -2.45
CA ILE A 150 0.21 -17.98 -2.66
C ILE A 150 0.19 -18.79 -1.37
N HIS A 151 -0.96 -18.84 -0.71
CA HIS A 151 -1.14 -19.65 0.48
C HIS A 151 -1.51 -21.10 0.09
N PRO A 152 -1.12 -22.10 0.89
CA PRO A 152 -1.61 -23.47 0.71
C PRO A 152 -3.14 -23.51 0.67
N ALA A 153 -3.69 -24.51 -0.03
CA ALA A 153 -5.11 -24.75 -0.06
C ALA A 153 -5.63 -24.90 1.38
N SER A 154 -6.66 -24.12 1.71
CA SER A 154 -7.28 -24.22 3.03
C SER A 154 -8.14 -25.48 3.10
N ALA A 155 -8.00 -26.26 4.19
CA ALA A 155 -8.90 -27.38 4.47
C ALA A 155 -10.36 -26.95 4.62
N PHE A 156 -10.62 -25.65 4.85
CA PHE A 156 -11.96 -25.06 4.95
C PHE A 156 -12.54 -24.64 3.58
N HIS A 157 -11.81 -24.85 2.48
CA HIS A 157 -12.27 -24.54 1.13
C HIS A 157 -12.44 -25.80 0.28
N PRO A 158 -13.38 -25.81 -0.68
CA PRO A 158 -13.53 -26.92 -1.61
C PRO A 158 -12.24 -27.21 -2.40
N PRO A 159 -12.03 -28.46 -2.84
CA PRO A 159 -10.97 -28.78 -3.79
C PRO A 159 -11.02 -27.87 -5.03
N GLY A 160 -9.85 -27.47 -5.52
CA GLY A 160 -9.74 -26.56 -6.67
C GLY A 160 -9.93 -25.08 -6.35
N TRP A 161 -9.90 -24.69 -5.07
CA TRP A 161 -9.84 -23.29 -4.65
C TRP A 161 -8.41 -22.84 -4.36
N ASN A 162 -8.13 -21.58 -4.68
CA ASN A 162 -6.88 -20.91 -4.33
C ASN A 162 -7.12 -19.86 -3.23
N ASN A 163 -6.04 -19.57 -2.50
CA ASN A 163 -5.97 -18.51 -1.50
C ASN A 163 -4.73 -17.65 -1.78
N LEU A 164 -4.95 -16.38 -2.11
CA LEU A 164 -3.89 -15.43 -2.44
C LEU A 164 -3.92 -14.29 -1.44
N GLU A 165 -2.75 -13.87 -0.97
CA GLU A 165 -2.57 -12.62 -0.27
C GLU A 165 -1.89 -11.61 -1.20
N TRP A 166 -2.56 -10.50 -1.44
CA TRP A 166 -2.09 -9.43 -2.30
C TRP A 166 -1.78 -8.20 -1.45
N ARG A 167 -0.51 -7.82 -1.42
CA ARG A 167 -0.03 -6.66 -0.66
C ARG A 167 0.17 -5.49 -1.61
N PHE A 168 -0.77 -4.57 -1.62
CA PHE A 168 -0.72 -3.37 -2.46
C PHE A 168 0.16 -2.29 -1.84
N ALA A 169 0.64 -1.34 -2.65
CA ALA A 169 1.34 -0.15 -2.16
C ALA A 169 0.39 0.90 -1.52
N SER A 170 -0.91 0.77 -1.75
CA SER A 170 -1.90 1.73 -1.29
C SER A 170 -3.21 1.06 -0.87
N TYR A 171 -3.75 1.46 0.26
CA TYR A 171 -5.13 1.12 0.61
C TYR A 171 -6.11 1.90 -0.28
N ARG A 172 -6.04 3.24 -0.26
CA ARG A 172 -7.11 4.11 -0.75
C ARG A 172 -7.38 3.97 -2.25
N CYS A 173 -6.33 3.79 -3.06
CA CYS A 173 -6.43 3.76 -4.52
C CYS A 173 -6.26 2.34 -5.09
N GLN A 174 -5.96 1.33 -4.27
CA GLN A 174 -5.68 -0.02 -4.76
C GLN A 174 -6.50 -1.03 -3.97
N ALA A 175 -6.11 -1.38 -2.74
CA ALA A 175 -6.78 -2.44 -1.99
C ALA A 175 -8.29 -2.18 -1.78
N ALA A 176 -8.69 -0.95 -1.44
CA ALA A 176 -10.10 -0.60 -1.27
C ALA A 176 -10.90 -0.75 -2.57
N ILE A 177 -10.29 -0.39 -3.72
CA ILE A 177 -10.93 -0.48 -5.03
C ILE A 177 -10.98 -1.94 -5.49
N ALA A 178 -9.88 -2.67 -5.39
CA ALA A 178 -9.80 -4.10 -5.70
C ALA A 178 -10.83 -4.90 -4.90
N LYS A 179 -10.93 -4.65 -3.59
CA LYS A 179 -11.93 -5.27 -2.73
C LYS A 179 -13.35 -4.99 -3.23
N ARG A 180 -13.67 -3.73 -3.52
CA ARG A 180 -14.98 -3.32 -4.06
C ARG A 180 -15.28 -4.00 -5.40
N ILE A 181 -14.32 -4.09 -6.32
CA ILE A 181 -14.49 -4.78 -7.60
C ILE A 181 -14.89 -6.23 -7.36
N ILE A 182 -14.11 -6.96 -6.54
CA ILE A 182 -14.36 -8.38 -6.27
C ILE A 182 -15.75 -8.56 -5.61
N GLU A 183 -16.06 -7.80 -4.57
CA GLU A 183 -17.32 -7.93 -3.84
C GLU A 183 -18.56 -7.61 -4.68
N THR A 184 -18.45 -6.62 -5.57
CA THR A 184 -19.61 -6.15 -6.35
C THR A 184 -19.76 -6.87 -7.69
N LYS A 185 -18.67 -7.38 -8.29
CA LYS A 185 -18.68 -7.95 -9.65
C LYS A 185 -18.40 -9.45 -9.68
N TYR A 186 -17.62 -9.99 -8.75
CA TYR A 186 -17.13 -11.38 -8.81
C TYR A 186 -17.60 -12.26 -7.65
N ARG A 187 -18.25 -11.70 -6.63
CA ARG A 187 -18.80 -12.47 -5.51
C ARG A 187 -19.75 -13.58 -5.93
N LYS A 188 -20.63 -13.30 -6.91
CA LYS A 188 -21.56 -14.30 -7.46
C LYS A 188 -20.87 -15.42 -8.24
N LEU A 189 -19.63 -15.21 -8.65
CA LEU A 189 -18.78 -16.20 -9.33
C LEU A 189 -17.92 -17.00 -8.34
N GLY A 190 -18.10 -16.80 -7.03
CA GLY A 190 -17.38 -17.52 -5.98
C GLY A 190 -16.05 -16.92 -5.59
N MET A 191 -15.74 -15.67 -5.97
CA MET A 191 -14.59 -14.95 -5.44
C MET A 191 -14.95 -14.21 -4.14
N TYR A 192 -14.15 -14.43 -3.10
CA TYR A 192 -14.28 -13.80 -1.79
C TYR A 192 -13.03 -13.00 -1.47
N VAL A 193 -13.19 -11.92 -0.72
CA VAL A 193 -12.09 -11.03 -0.37
C VAL A 193 -12.28 -10.45 1.03
N ARG A 194 -11.20 -10.38 1.78
CA ARG A 194 -11.14 -9.71 3.09
C ARG A 194 -9.81 -8.98 3.24
N PHE A 195 -9.76 -8.01 4.14
CA PHE A 195 -8.49 -7.39 4.51
C PHE A 195 -7.63 -8.37 5.32
N GLY A 196 -6.32 -8.30 5.10
CA GLY A 196 -5.29 -8.96 5.90
C GLY A 196 -4.61 -7.99 6.86
N LEU A 197 -3.60 -8.46 7.59
CA LEU A 197 -2.75 -7.59 8.39
C LEU A 197 -1.71 -6.91 7.51
N ASP A 198 -1.40 -5.64 7.78
CA ASP A 198 -0.30 -4.94 7.12
C ASP A 198 1.00 -5.29 7.86
N PRO A 199 2.04 -5.81 7.20
CA PRO A 199 3.34 -6.08 7.84
C PRO A 199 3.99 -4.85 8.50
N CYS A 200 3.58 -3.64 8.10
CA CYS A 200 4.05 -2.40 8.72
C CYS A 200 3.30 -2.05 10.02
N ASP A 201 2.22 -2.75 10.37
CA ASP A 201 1.49 -2.58 11.62
C ASP A 201 2.22 -3.27 12.79
N PRO A 202 2.52 -2.57 13.90
CA PRO A 202 3.05 -3.21 15.10
C PRO A 202 2.21 -4.39 15.60
N LEU A 203 0.89 -4.38 15.35
CA LEU A 203 0.00 -5.48 15.71
C LEU A 203 0.16 -6.73 14.82
N ALA A 204 0.91 -6.64 13.73
CA ALA A 204 1.24 -7.80 12.90
C ALA A 204 2.36 -8.66 13.52
N ILE A 205 3.13 -8.11 14.48
CA ILE A 205 4.18 -8.85 15.18
C ILE A 205 3.53 -9.65 16.32
N GLY A 206 2.98 -10.83 16.02
CA GLY A 206 2.34 -11.66 17.04
C GLY A 206 1.57 -12.89 16.57
N PHE A 207 1.65 -13.23 15.28
CA PHE A 207 1.02 -14.42 14.71
C PHE A 207 2.02 -15.22 13.88
#